data_AF-A0A836CL57-F1
#
_entry.id   AF-A0A836CL57-F1
#
_cell.length_a   1.000
_cell.length_b   1.000
_cell.length_c   1.000
_cell.angle_alpha   90.00
_cell.angle_beta   90.00
_cell.angle_gamma   90.00
#
_symmetry.space_group_name_H-M   'P 1'
#
loop_
_entity.id
_entity.type
_entity.pdbx_description
1 polymer ?
#
loop_
_entity_poly.entity_id
_entity_poly.type
_entity_poly.pdbx_seq_one_letter_code
_entity_poly.pdbx_strand_id
1 'polypeptide(L)'
;MVNVKAPRCAHPECKTRPSFGEEGGSAMYCATHALEGMVDVKSKRCEHQDCTKQPCYGKEGGKATHCGEHASDGMVNVKSRHCAHPECVTRPSYGEEGGSPSHCAQHAEKGMVNVVDRRCAHTECMTRPCFGKEGGSPSHCAQHAEEGMVDIRNRRCAHPECITCPCYGKEGGRATHCATHAAEGMVNVKRRRCIHPGCMVTANYGEEGSSADYCSKHALEGMVDIKSRRCAHPECITYPCYGKEGGRATHCAQHAEAGMLNVKHRRCAHTECMTIPCYGQEGESPTHCAQHAEEGMVDVQNRRCMHPECMTTATYAKEGDRATHCAKHAEDGMVNVKDRRCTHPECMTRPSYGEEGGSATHCAKH
;
A
#
# COMPACT_ATOMS: atom_id res chain seq x y z
N MET A 1 -6.83 -41.14 18.18
CA MET A 1 -7.54 -41.87 17.10
C MET A 1 -7.06 -41.34 15.77
N VAL A 2 -6.32 -42.13 14.99
CA VAL A 2 -5.77 -41.70 13.69
C VAL A 2 -6.77 -42.09 12.61
N ASN A 3 -7.19 -41.14 11.79
CA ASN A 3 -8.13 -41.38 10.69
C ASN A 3 -7.49 -42.33 9.66
N VAL A 4 -7.88 -43.61 9.70
CA VAL A 4 -7.37 -44.70 8.85
C VAL A 4 -7.89 -44.63 7.40
N LYS A 5 -8.82 -43.71 7.09
CA LYS A 5 -9.40 -43.58 5.73
C LYS A 5 -8.61 -42.64 4.80
N ALA A 6 -7.64 -41.89 5.31
CA ALA A 6 -6.82 -40.98 4.49
C ALA A 6 -5.34 -41.40 4.58
N PRO A 7 -4.74 -41.97 3.52
CA PRO A 7 -3.32 -42.31 3.53
C PRO A 7 -2.48 -41.05 3.74
N ARG A 8 -1.42 -41.17 4.54
CA ARG A 8 -0.45 -40.09 4.84
C ARG A 8 0.87 -40.38 4.15
N CYS A 9 1.63 -39.33 3.88
CA CYS A 9 2.99 -39.45 3.39
C CYS A 9 3.82 -40.35 4.32
N ALA A 10 4.61 -41.26 3.74
CA ALA A 10 5.44 -42.22 4.45
C ALA A 10 6.64 -41.57 5.17
N HIS A 11 6.96 -40.31 4.85
CA HIS A 11 7.96 -39.54 5.59
C HIS A 11 7.51 -39.30 7.06
N PRO A 12 8.38 -39.56 8.06
CA PRO A 12 8.07 -39.34 9.47
C PRO A 12 7.47 -37.96 9.74
N GLU A 13 6.44 -37.93 10.59
CA GLU A 13 5.70 -36.73 11.01
C GLU A 13 5.00 -35.92 9.91
N CYS A 14 5.01 -36.41 8.67
CA CYS A 14 4.38 -35.71 7.57
C CYS A 14 2.86 -35.92 7.58
N LYS A 15 2.10 -34.81 7.65
CA LYS A 15 0.62 -34.83 7.68
C LYS A 15 -0.01 -34.63 6.29
N THR A 16 0.80 -34.47 5.24
CA THR A 16 0.31 -34.27 3.87
C THR A 16 -0.16 -35.58 3.26
N ARG A 17 -1.10 -35.48 2.31
CA ARG A 17 -1.56 -36.65 1.53
C ARG A 17 -0.49 -37.02 0.51
N PRO A 18 -0.17 -38.31 0.34
CA PRO A 18 0.79 -38.73 -0.66
C PRO A 18 0.18 -38.65 -2.07
N SER A 19 0.99 -38.22 -3.02
CA SER A 19 0.67 -38.17 -4.46
C SER A 19 1.75 -38.77 -5.34
N PHE A 20 2.97 -38.96 -4.82
CA PHE A 20 4.13 -39.49 -5.54
C PHE A 20 4.42 -40.94 -5.16
N GLY A 21 4.84 -41.73 -6.14
CA GLY A 21 5.21 -43.14 -5.98
C GLY A 21 5.91 -43.66 -7.24
N GLU A 22 6.19 -44.96 -7.27
CA GLU A 22 6.73 -45.62 -8.47
C GLU A 22 5.69 -45.68 -9.59
N GLU A 23 6.15 -45.75 -10.83
CA GLU A 23 5.28 -45.81 -12.00
C GLU A 23 4.34 -47.03 -11.96
N GLY A 24 3.04 -46.80 -12.13
CA GLY A 24 1.99 -47.83 -11.98
C GLY A 24 1.69 -48.24 -10.52
N GLY A 25 2.45 -47.72 -9.55
CA GLY A 25 2.32 -48.03 -8.13
C GLY A 25 1.37 -47.11 -7.35
N SER A 26 1.33 -47.33 -6.03
CA SER A 26 0.57 -46.49 -5.10
C SER A 26 1.38 -45.27 -4.66
N ALA A 27 0.69 -44.15 -4.44
CA ALA A 27 1.32 -42.94 -3.90
C ALA A 27 1.73 -43.17 -2.43
N MET A 28 3.03 -43.05 -2.14
CA MET A 28 3.61 -43.24 -0.81
C MET A 28 4.14 -41.92 -0.22
N TYR A 29 4.56 -40.97 -1.05
CA TYR A 29 5.17 -39.70 -0.61
C TYR A 29 4.40 -38.48 -1.13
N CYS A 30 4.51 -37.34 -0.45
CA CYS A 30 4.06 -36.07 -1.01
C CYS A 30 5.14 -35.46 -1.91
N ALA A 31 4.79 -34.42 -2.67
CA ALA A 31 5.70 -33.78 -3.63
C ALA A 31 7.06 -33.37 -3.02
N THR A 32 7.07 -32.87 -1.79
CA THR A 32 8.29 -32.43 -1.10
C THR A 32 9.16 -33.57 -0.58
N HIS A 33 8.61 -34.79 -0.45
CA HIS A 33 9.31 -35.96 0.05
C HIS A 33 9.42 -37.06 -1.04
N ALA A 34 9.20 -36.70 -2.30
CA ALA A 34 9.39 -37.61 -3.41
C ALA A 34 10.88 -37.97 -3.51
N LEU A 35 11.18 -39.28 -3.55
CA LEU A 35 12.53 -39.77 -3.78
C LEU A 35 12.86 -39.70 -5.28
N GLU A 36 14.15 -39.76 -5.61
CA GLU A 36 14.61 -39.80 -7.00
C GLU A 36 13.95 -40.96 -7.76
N GLY A 37 13.41 -40.66 -8.95
CA GLY A 37 12.65 -41.62 -9.76
C GLY A 37 11.15 -41.73 -9.44
N MET A 38 10.65 -41.11 -8.36
CA MET A 38 9.21 -41.10 -8.07
C MET A 38 8.45 -40.09 -8.92
N VAL A 39 7.25 -40.50 -9.34
CA VAL A 39 6.37 -39.74 -10.22
C VAL A 39 5.03 -39.49 -9.56
N ASP A 40 4.32 -38.43 -9.96
CA ASP A 40 2.94 -38.23 -9.54
C ASP A 40 2.05 -39.33 -10.16
N VAL A 41 1.44 -40.14 -9.28
CA VAL A 41 0.56 -41.27 -9.65
C VAL A 41 -0.91 -41.00 -9.32
N LYS A 42 -1.22 -39.83 -8.74
CA LYS A 42 -2.60 -39.41 -8.44
C LYS A 42 -3.14 -38.44 -9.47
N SER A 43 -2.29 -37.56 -9.99
CA SER A 43 -2.67 -36.60 -11.00
C SER A 43 -2.83 -37.27 -12.36
N LYS A 44 -3.79 -36.78 -13.15
CA LYS A 44 -3.94 -37.20 -14.55
C LYS A 44 -2.73 -36.76 -15.37
N ARG A 45 -2.26 -37.65 -16.24
CA ARG A 45 -1.17 -37.40 -17.19
C ARG A 45 -1.73 -37.06 -18.57
N CYS A 46 -0.89 -36.44 -19.38
CA CYS A 46 -1.14 -36.24 -20.80
C CYS A 46 -1.39 -37.59 -21.49
N GLU A 47 -2.34 -37.63 -22.42
CA GLU A 47 -2.72 -38.85 -23.16
C GLU A 47 -1.67 -39.26 -24.21
N HIS A 48 -0.73 -38.38 -24.54
CA HIS A 48 0.44 -38.73 -25.35
C HIS A 48 1.31 -39.77 -24.64
N GLN A 49 1.73 -40.80 -25.37
CA GLN A 49 2.57 -41.89 -24.87
C GLN A 49 3.83 -41.35 -24.18
N ASP A 50 4.16 -41.93 -23.02
CA ASP A 50 5.32 -41.61 -22.18
C ASP A 50 5.42 -40.15 -21.68
N CYS A 51 4.32 -39.37 -21.79
CA CYS A 51 4.30 -38.01 -21.27
C CYS A 51 3.89 -37.96 -19.79
N THR A 52 4.79 -37.46 -18.94
CA THR A 52 4.55 -37.27 -17.49
C THR A 52 3.94 -35.91 -17.14
N LYS A 53 3.81 -35.01 -18.12
CA LYS A 53 3.26 -33.66 -17.91
C LYS A 53 1.76 -33.73 -17.65
N GLN A 54 1.27 -32.84 -16.79
CA GLN A 54 -0.17 -32.70 -16.60
C GLN A 54 -0.83 -32.11 -17.84
N PRO A 55 -2.00 -32.63 -18.24
CA PRO A 55 -2.72 -32.07 -19.37
C PRO A 55 -3.32 -30.71 -18.99
N CYS A 56 -3.21 -29.75 -19.91
CA CYS A 56 -3.85 -28.44 -19.84
C CYS A 56 -4.58 -28.05 -21.12
N TYR A 57 -4.35 -28.77 -22.22
CA TYR A 57 -4.96 -28.57 -23.54
C TYR A 57 -6.00 -29.66 -23.83
N GLY A 58 -7.05 -29.28 -24.55
CA GLY A 58 -8.11 -30.17 -24.99
C GLY A 58 -9.06 -29.46 -25.96
N LYS A 59 -10.16 -30.12 -26.32
CA LYS A 59 -11.22 -29.50 -27.14
C LYS A 59 -11.88 -28.36 -26.36
N GLU A 60 -12.34 -27.33 -27.07
CA GLU A 60 -13.09 -26.22 -26.46
C GLU A 60 -14.30 -26.74 -25.68
N GLY A 61 -14.48 -26.24 -24.45
CA GLY A 61 -15.51 -26.72 -23.51
C GLY A 61 -15.25 -28.11 -22.88
N GLY A 62 -14.23 -28.84 -23.33
CA GLY A 62 -13.88 -30.18 -22.88
C GLY A 62 -12.92 -30.25 -21.68
N LYS A 63 -12.52 -31.49 -21.35
CA LYS A 63 -11.48 -31.77 -20.35
C LYS A 63 -10.09 -31.64 -20.98
N ALA A 64 -9.09 -31.28 -20.17
CA ALA A 64 -7.70 -31.30 -20.62
C ALA A 64 -7.24 -32.74 -20.79
N THR A 65 -6.75 -33.09 -21.98
CA THR A 65 -6.24 -34.41 -22.34
C THR A 65 -4.76 -34.38 -22.69
N HIS A 66 -4.25 -33.26 -23.21
CA HIS A 66 -2.85 -33.12 -23.64
C HIS A 66 -2.13 -32.00 -22.89
N CYS A 67 -0.82 -32.09 -22.72
CA CYS A 67 -0.01 -30.95 -22.27
C CYS A 67 0.25 -29.99 -23.44
N GLY A 68 0.80 -28.80 -23.15
CA GLY A 68 1.05 -27.78 -24.19
C GLY A 68 1.92 -28.24 -25.36
N GLU A 69 2.92 -29.10 -25.09
CA GLU A 69 3.80 -29.66 -26.13
C GLU A 69 3.13 -30.71 -27.02
N HIS A 70 2.05 -31.33 -26.53
CA HIS A 70 1.31 -32.36 -27.27
C HIS A 70 -0.07 -31.86 -27.70
N ALA A 71 -0.27 -30.54 -27.72
CA ALA A 71 -1.49 -29.93 -28.21
C ALA A 71 -1.50 -30.04 -29.75
N SER A 72 -2.47 -30.78 -30.30
CA SER A 72 -2.70 -30.82 -31.75
C SER A 72 -3.44 -29.57 -32.23
N ASP A 73 -3.46 -29.36 -33.54
CA ASP A 73 -4.24 -28.29 -34.16
C ASP A 73 -5.71 -28.34 -33.70
N GLY A 74 -6.26 -27.18 -33.32
CA GLY A 74 -7.59 -27.05 -32.72
C GLY A 74 -7.72 -27.34 -31.22
N MET A 75 -6.64 -27.71 -30.50
CA MET A 75 -6.69 -27.82 -29.04
C MET A 75 -6.42 -26.48 -28.35
N VAL A 76 -7.24 -26.13 -27.36
CA VAL A 76 -7.12 -24.91 -26.56
C VAL A 76 -6.70 -25.23 -25.13
N ASN A 77 -6.02 -24.29 -24.46
CA ASN A 77 -5.71 -24.43 -23.03
C ASN A 77 -7.01 -24.31 -22.21
N VAL A 78 -7.61 -25.44 -21.85
CA VAL A 78 -8.89 -25.49 -21.14
C VAL A 78 -8.77 -25.22 -19.63
N LYS A 79 -7.55 -25.30 -19.06
CA LYS A 79 -7.26 -24.95 -17.66
C LYS A 79 -7.08 -23.44 -17.46
N SER A 80 -6.45 -22.78 -18.43
CA SER A 80 -6.19 -21.33 -18.46
C SER A 80 -6.75 -20.76 -19.76
N ARG A 81 -8.08 -20.77 -19.90
CA ARG A 81 -8.75 -20.24 -21.08
C ARG A 81 -8.55 -18.72 -21.14
N HIS A 82 -8.26 -18.24 -22.34
CA HIS A 82 -8.30 -16.82 -22.66
C HIS A 82 -9.65 -16.48 -23.28
N CYS A 83 -9.92 -15.19 -23.40
CA CYS A 83 -11.09 -14.68 -24.11
C CYS A 83 -11.11 -15.22 -25.54
N ALA A 84 -12.28 -15.64 -26.02
CA ALA A 84 -12.47 -16.23 -27.35
C ALA A 84 -12.22 -15.23 -28.50
N HIS A 85 -12.25 -13.92 -28.21
CA HIS A 85 -11.85 -12.90 -29.18
C HIS A 85 -10.38 -13.10 -29.62
N PRO A 86 -10.09 -13.07 -30.94
CA PRO A 86 -8.73 -13.21 -31.47
C PRO A 86 -7.72 -12.30 -30.78
N GLU A 87 -6.56 -12.86 -30.46
CA GLU A 87 -5.42 -12.20 -29.80
C GLU A 87 -5.69 -11.63 -28.39
N CYS A 88 -6.84 -11.92 -27.78
CA CYS A 88 -7.12 -11.46 -26.42
C CYS A 88 -6.57 -12.43 -25.37
N VAL A 89 -5.55 -12.01 -24.63
CA VAL A 89 -4.98 -12.78 -23.50
C VAL A 89 -5.68 -12.55 -22.16
N THR A 90 -6.78 -11.79 -22.15
CA THR A 90 -7.55 -11.53 -20.92
C THR A 90 -8.35 -12.77 -20.55
N ARG A 91 -8.36 -13.13 -19.27
CA ARG A 91 -9.17 -14.25 -18.76
C ARG A 91 -10.66 -13.94 -18.92
N PRO A 92 -11.46 -14.87 -19.48
CA PRO A 92 -12.87 -14.62 -19.73
C PRO A 92 -13.66 -14.62 -18.42
N SER A 93 -14.67 -13.76 -18.36
CA SER A 93 -15.62 -13.66 -17.25
C SER A 93 -17.08 -13.53 -17.71
N TYR A 94 -17.29 -13.30 -19.01
CA TYR A 94 -18.60 -13.12 -19.65
C TYR A 94 -18.95 -14.32 -20.52
N GLY A 95 -20.23 -14.66 -20.57
CA GLY A 95 -20.76 -15.72 -21.42
C GLY A 95 -22.29 -15.78 -21.33
N GLU A 96 -22.86 -16.80 -21.95
CA GLU A 96 -24.29 -17.10 -21.89
C GLU A 96 -24.74 -17.42 -20.46
N GLU A 97 -25.99 -17.10 -20.15
CA GLU A 97 -26.56 -17.39 -18.83
C GLU A 97 -26.53 -18.90 -18.50
N GLY A 98 -26.01 -19.25 -17.32
CA GLY A 98 -25.82 -20.64 -16.90
C GLY A 98 -24.66 -21.37 -17.60
N GLY A 99 -23.99 -20.71 -18.56
CA GLY A 99 -22.87 -21.25 -19.32
C GLY A 99 -21.50 -21.01 -18.68
N SER A 100 -20.47 -21.46 -19.39
CA SER A 100 -19.07 -21.16 -19.06
C SER A 100 -18.67 -19.79 -19.61
N PRO A 101 -17.74 -19.06 -18.95
CA PRO A 101 -17.22 -17.80 -19.49
C PRO A 101 -16.42 -18.06 -20.77
N SER A 102 -16.71 -17.30 -21.82
CA SER A 102 -16.05 -17.35 -23.13
C SER A 102 -15.35 -16.05 -23.49
N HIS A 103 -15.87 -14.90 -23.05
CA HIS A 103 -15.34 -13.57 -23.39
C HIS A 103 -14.90 -12.79 -22.15
N CYS A 104 -13.98 -11.84 -22.33
CA CYS A 104 -13.68 -10.85 -21.29
C CYS A 104 -14.73 -9.72 -21.31
N ALA A 105 -14.71 -8.84 -20.30
CA ALA A 105 -15.65 -7.73 -20.21
C ALA A 105 -15.62 -6.80 -21.45
N GLN A 106 -14.45 -6.63 -22.07
CA GLN A 106 -14.28 -5.75 -23.24
C GLN A 106 -14.82 -6.38 -24.54
N HIS A 107 -14.83 -7.70 -24.62
CA HIS A 107 -15.30 -8.44 -25.81
C HIS A 107 -16.64 -9.13 -25.54
N ALA A 108 -17.38 -8.69 -24.53
CA ALA A 108 -18.71 -9.21 -24.25
C ALA A 108 -19.67 -8.78 -25.36
N GLU A 109 -20.26 -9.74 -26.07
CA GLU A 109 -21.27 -9.48 -27.07
C GLU A 109 -22.64 -9.19 -26.44
N LYS A 110 -23.57 -8.66 -27.24
CA LYS A 110 -24.92 -8.33 -26.77
C LYS A 110 -25.61 -9.60 -26.27
N GLY A 111 -25.98 -9.61 -25.00
CA GLY A 111 -26.63 -10.75 -24.33
C GLY A 111 -25.70 -11.51 -23.37
N MET A 112 -24.38 -11.33 -23.49
CA MET A 112 -23.44 -11.97 -22.56
C MET A 112 -23.46 -11.31 -21.19
N VAL A 113 -23.44 -12.12 -20.14
CA VAL A 113 -23.46 -11.70 -18.74
C VAL A 113 -22.21 -12.18 -18.02
N ASN A 114 -21.82 -11.50 -16.94
CA ASN A 114 -20.74 -12.00 -16.09
C ASN A 114 -21.20 -13.27 -15.37
N VAL A 115 -20.58 -14.42 -15.72
CA VAL A 115 -20.91 -15.75 -15.17
C VAL A 115 -19.92 -16.22 -14.10
N VAL A 116 -18.84 -15.45 -13.87
CA VAL A 116 -17.81 -15.77 -12.86
C VAL A 116 -18.14 -15.10 -11.54
N ASP A 117 -18.58 -13.85 -11.57
CA ASP A 117 -18.97 -13.13 -10.37
C ASP A 117 -20.29 -13.68 -9.82
N ARG A 118 -20.38 -13.79 -8.50
CA ARG A 118 -21.66 -14.12 -7.85
C ARG A 118 -22.70 -13.07 -8.19
N ARG A 119 -23.94 -13.53 -8.39
CA ARG A 119 -25.09 -12.67 -8.64
C ARG A 119 -25.81 -12.33 -7.34
N CYS A 120 -26.58 -11.26 -7.37
CA CYS A 120 -27.52 -10.93 -6.32
C CYS A 120 -28.49 -12.11 -6.12
N ALA A 121 -28.82 -12.41 -4.87
CA ALA A 121 -29.69 -13.52 -4.51
C ALA A 121 -31.17 -13.27 -4.89
N HIS A 122 -31.55 -12.01 -5.11
CA HIS A 122 -32.85 -11.67 -5.68
C HIS A 122 -33.01 -12.26 -7.08
N THR A 123 -34.16 -12.86 -7.35
CA THR A 123 -34.49 -13.50 -8.63
C THR A 123 -34.30 -12.54 -9.80
N GLU A 124 -33.74 -13.04 -10.90
CA GLU A 124 -33.47 -12.30 -12.14
C GLU A 124 -32.54 -11.08 -12.00
N CYS A 125 -31.89 -10.90 -10.86
CA CYS A 125 -30.96 -9.79 -10.66
C CYS A 125 -29.53 -10.15 -11.09
N MET A 126 -29.06 -9.52 -12.17
CA MET A 126 -27.70 -9.72 -12.70
C MET A 126 -26.63 -8.83 -12.05
N THR A 127 -27.02 -8.00 -11.08
CA THR A 127 -26.08 -7.10 -10.42
C THR A 127 -25.22 -7.85 -9.42
N ARG A 128 -23.96 -7.44 -9.32
CA ARG A 128 -23.00 -8.04 -8.39
C ARG A 128 -23.37 -7.63 -6.96
N PRO A 129 -23.47 -8.56 -6.00
CA PRO A 129 -23.87 -8.22 -4.66
C PRO A 129 -22.77 -7.42 -3.94
N CYS A 130 -23.22 -6.46 -3.15
CA CYS A 130 -22.41 -5.66 -2.24
C CYS A 130 -22.98 -5.62 -0.82
N PHE A 131 -24.27 -5.92 -0.63
CA PHE A 131 -24.96 -5.95 0.65
C PHE A 131 -25.09 -7.38 1.20
N GLY A 132 -25.10 -7.49 2.54
CA GLY A 132 -25.38 -8.74 3.22
C GLY A 132 -25.28 -8.59 4.75
N LYS A 133 -25.29 -9.72 5.47
CA LYS A 133 -25.15 -9.73 6.93
C LYS A 133 -23.78 -9.25 7.37
N GLU A 134 -23.72 -8.48 8.46
CA GLU A 134 -22.44 -8.02 8.99
C GLU A 134 -21.49 -9.19 9.26
N GLY A 135 -20.23 -9.07 8.79
CA GLY A 135 -19.22 -10.12 8.91
C GLY A 135 -19.35 -11.26 7.88
N GLY A 136 -20.45 -11.33 7.14
CA GLY A 136 -20.68 -12.32 6.09
C GLY A 136 -20.13 -11.94 4.71
N SER A 137 -20.50 -12.75 3.72
CA SER A 137 -20.29 -12.44 2.29
C SER A 137 -21.46 -11.63 1.72
N PRO A 138 -21.24 -10.76 0.72
CA PRO A 138 -22.33 -10.09 0.01
C PRO A 138 -23.27 -11.12 -0.64
N SER A 139 -24.58 -10.93 -0.47
CA SER A 139 -25.63 -11.73 -1.08
C SER A 139 -26.59 -10.91 -1.94
N HIS A 140 -26.80 -9.63 -1.63
CA HIS A 140 -27.72 -8.76 -2.36
C HIS A 140 -27.00 -7.54 -2.95
N CYS A 141 -27.57 -6.94 -3.99
CA CYS A 141 -27.12 -5.64 -4.47
C CYS A 141 -27.75 -4.50 -3.67
N ALA A 142 -27.37 -3.26 -3.96
CA ALA A 142 -27.90 -2.08 -3.28
C ALA A 142 -29.42 -1.93 -3.42
N GLN A 143 -29.98 -2.28 -4.58
CA GLN A 143 -31.42 -2.18 -4.84
C GLN A 143 -32.24 -3.27 -4.15
N HIS A 144 -31.64 -4.42 -3.88
CA HIS A 144 -32.30 -5.56 -3.22
C HIS A 144 -31.78 -5.76 -1.79
N ALA A 145 -31.22 -4.73 -1.17
CA ALA A 145 -30.77 -4.79 0.20
C ALA A 145 -32.00 -4.86 1.13
N GLU A 146 -32.11 -5.94 1.90
CA GLU A 146 -33.15 -6.09 2.91
C GLU A 146 -32.80 -5.33 4.20
N GLU A 147 -33.80 -5.12 5.06
CA GLU A 147 -33.60 -4.47 6.36
C GLU A 147 -32.53 -5.21 7.18
N GLY A 148 -31.58 -4.45 7.74
CA GLY A 148 -30.44 -4.97 8.49
C GLY A 148 -29.26 -5.46 7.64
N MET A 149 -29.31 -5.40 6.30
CA MET A 149 -28.14 -5.64 5.46
C MET A 149 -27.22 -4.41 5.40
N VAL A 150 -25.91 -4.66 5.43
CA VAL A 150 -24.88 -3.61 5.33
C VAL A 150 -24.07 -3.76 4.05
N ASP A 151 -23.55 -2.65 3.50
CA ASP A 151 -22.61 -2.71 2.38
C ASP A 151 -21.30 -3.34 2.86
N ILE A 152 -21.07 -4.60 2.48
CA ILE A 152 -19.90 -5.39 2.83
C ILE A 152 -18.70 -5.03 1.95
N ARG A 153 -18.92 -4.54 0.74
CA ARG A 153 -17.85 -4.23 -0.22
C ARG A 153 -17.29 -2.83 -0.06
N ASN A 154 -18.18 -1.83 0.03
CA ASN A 154 -17.81 -0.43 0.18
C ASN A 154 -18.07 0.03 1.61
N ARG A 155 -17.51 -0.72 2.57
CA ARG A 155 -17.67 -0.43 3.99
C ARG A 155 -17.19 0.99 4.30
N ARG A 156 -18.02 1.69 5.05
CA ARG A 156 -17.73 3.00 5.61
C ARG A 156 -17.20 2.85 7.03
N CYS A 157 -16.55 3.90 7.50
CA CYS A 157 -16.18 4.04 8.90
C CYS A 157 -17.43 3.86 9.77
N ALA A 158 -17.30 3.13 10.87
CA ALA A 158 -18.40 2.83 11.80
C ALA A 158 -18.87 4.07 12.58
N HIS A 159 -18.09 5.14 12.59
CA HIS A 159 -18.51 6.42 13.14
C HIS A 159 -19.73 6.97 12.36
N PRO A 160 -20.80 7.41 13.03
CA PRO A 160 -21.98 8.00 12.39
C PRO A 160 -21.61 9.05 11.34
N GLU A 161 -22.31 9.01 10.21
CA GLU A 161 -22.18 9.93 9.06
C GLU A 161 -20.81 9.97 8.38
N CYS A 162 -19.84 9.15 8.82
CA CYS A 162 -18.53 9.14 8.22
C CYS A 162 -18.51 8.33 6.92
N ILE A 163 -18.27 8.99 5.80
CA ILE A 163 -18.19 8.35 4.47
C ILE A 163 -16.81 7.78 4.15
N THR A 164 -15.82 8.00 5.01
CA THR A 164 -14.44 7.55 4.75
C THR A 164 -14.31 6.04 4.90
N CYS A 165 -13.47 5.43 4.06
CA CYS A 165 -13.19 4.00 4.16
C CYS A 165 -12.38 3.68 5.43
N PRO A 166 -12.74 2.65 6.19
CA PRO A 166 -12.03 2.30 7.41
C PRO A 166 -10.66 1.70 7.10
N CYS A 167 -9.67 2.00 7.93
CA CYS A 167 -8.33 1.42 7.90
C CYS A 167 -7.82 1.03 9.30
N TYR A 168 -8.48 1.47 10.36
CA TYR A 168 -8.17 1.18 11.75
C TYR A 168 -9.14 0.17 12.35
N GLY A 169 -8.65 -0.70 13.22
CA GLY A 169 -9.43 -1.72 13.91
C GLY A 169 -8.64 -2.40 15.02
N LYS A 170 -9.21 -3.46 15.60
CA LYS A 170 -8.49 -4.32 16.56
C LYS A 170 -7.40 -5.12 15.84
N GLU A 171 -6.32 -5.41 16.54
CA GLU A 171 -5.22 -6.25 16.03
C GLU A 171 -5.73 -7.63 15.58
N GLY A 172 -5.26 -8.10 14.42
CA GLY A 172 -5.74 -9.33 13.76
C GLY A 172 -7.18 -9.26 13.25
N GLY A 173 -7.89 -8.17 13.50
CA GLY A 173 -9.28 -7.96 13.12
C GLY A 173 -9.46 -7.20 11.81
N ARG A 174 -10.72 -6.95 11.48
CA ARG A 174 -11.13 -6.11 10.35
C ARG A 174 -11.02 -4.62 10.67
N ALA A 175 -10.80 -3.80 9.65
CA ALA A 175 -10.90 -2.35 9.77
C ALA A 175 -12.36 -1.96 10.00
N THR A 176 -12.61 -1.11 11.00
CA THR A 176 -13.94 -0.59 11.35
C THR A 176 -13.98 0.93 11.37
N HIS A 177 -12.86 1.61 11.64
CA HIS A 177 -12.79 3.07 11.74
C HIS A 177 -11.77 3.64 10.77
N CYS A 178 -11.92 4.90 10.39
CA CYS A 178 -10.88 5.65 9.68
C CYS A 178 -9.83 6.19 10.66
N ALA A 179 -8.80 6.86 10.13
CA ALA A 179 -7.72 7.41 10.95
C ALA A 179 -8.20 8.45 11.97
N THR A 180 -9.15 9.30 11.59
CA THR A 180 -9.66 10.38 12.46
C THR A 180 -10.60 9.87 13.55
N HIS A 181 -11.22 8.70 13.35
CA HIS A 181 -12.15 8.08 14.31
C HIS A 181 -11.54 6.83 14.96
N ALA A 182 -10.21 6.67 14.90
CA ALA A 182 -9.53 5.59 15.57
C ALA A 182 -9.54 5.85 17.08
N ALA A 183 -10.18 4.96 17.84
CA ALA A 183 -10.13 5.01 19.29
C ALA A 183 -8.77 4.53 19.83
N GLU A 184 -8.49 4.82 21.09
CA GLU A 184 -7.29 4.34 21.77
C GLU A 184 -7.18 2.80 21.66
N GLY A 185 -5.98 2.32 21.33
CA GLY A 185 -5.71 0.90 21.09
C GLY A 185 -6.12 0.37 19.70
N MET A 186 -6.75 1.17 18.84
CA MET A 186 -6.97 0.77 17.44
C MET A 186 -5.69 0.92 16.62
N VAL A 187 -5.42 -0.06 15.78
CA VAL A 187 -4.24 -0.07 14.89
C VAL A 187 -4.68 -0.06 13.43
N ASN A 188 -3.81 0.47 12.55
CA ASN A 188 -4.04 0.37 11.12
C ASN A 188 -3.88 -1.09 10.68
N VAL A 189 -4.99 -1.77 10.37
CA VAL A 189 -4.99 -3.19 9.97
C VAL A 189 -4.83 -3.40 8.47
N LYS A 190 -4.87 -2.33 7.67
CA LYS A 190 -4.65 -2.40 6.21
C LYS A 190 -3.17 -2.29 5.85
N ARG A 191 -2.39 -1.52 6.63
CA ARG A 191 -0.95 -1.40 6.45
C ARG A 191 -0.24 -2.41 7.34
N ARG A 192 0.78 -3.08 6.80
CA ARG A 192 1.60 -3.97 7.63
C ARG A 192 2.33 -3.16 8.69
N ARG A 193 2.33 -3.69 9.92
CA ARG A 193 3.11 -3.15 11.02
C ARG A 193 4.52 -3.70 10.98
N CYS A 194 5.42 -2.97 11.64
CA CYS A 194 6.73 -3.50 11.97
C CYS A 194 6.57 -4.80 12.78
N ILE A 195 7.32 -5.83 12.40
CA ILE A 195 7.33 -7.15 13.05
C ILE A 195 7.94 -7.08 14.46
N HIS A 196 8.75 -6.05 14.75
CA HIS A 196 9.36 -5.90 16.07
C HIS A 196 8.28 -5.93 17.18
N PRO A 197 8.43 -6.81 18.19
CA PRO A 197 7.46 -6.94 19.29
C PRO A 197 7.11 -5.58 19.91
N GLY A 198 5.81 -5.32 20.09
CA GLY A 198 5.31 -4.07 20.66
C GLY A 198 5.37 -2.83 19.75
N CYS A 199 5.92 -2.93 18.53
CA CYS A 199 5.99 -1.77 17.63
C CYS A 199 4.66 -1.50 16.93
N MET A 200 4.06 -0.33 17.17
CA MET A 200 2.81 0.12 16.52
C MET A 200 3.04 0.89 15.21
N VAL A 201 4.30 1.11 14.81
CA VAL A 201 4.66 1.87 13.62
C VAL A 201 4.48 1.00 12.37
N THR A 202 4.01 1.61 11.28
CA THR A 202 3.91 0.95 9.97
C THR A 202 5.27 0.50 9.47
N ALA A 203 5.33 -0.69 8.88
CA ALA A 203 6.54 -1.18 8.22
C ALA A 203 6.72 -0.51 6.86
N ASN A 204 7.87 0.14 6.68
CA ASN A 204 8.29 0.75 5.41
C ASN A 204 9.66 0.23 4.94
N TYR A 205 10.42 -0.41 5.84
CA TYR A 205 11.78 -0.88 5.62
C TYR A 205 11.81 -2.39 5.41
N GLY A 206 12.66 -2.82 4.48
CA GLY A 206 12.92 -4.21 4.15
C GLY A 206 14.05 -4.33 3.12
N GLU A 207 14.31 -5.55 2.70
CA GLU A 207 15.25 -5.84 1.62
C GLU A 207 14.66 -5.47 0.26
N GLU A 208 15.52 -5.14 -0.70
CA GLU A 208 15.09 -4.78 -2.05
C GLU A 208 14.39 -5.95 -2.75
N GLY A 209 13.24 -5.69 -3.36
CA GLY A 209 12.40 -6.72 -3.97
C GLY A 209 11.54 -7.54 -2.99
N SER A 210 11.64 -7.30 -1.67
CA SER A 210 10.91 -8.03 -0.63
C SER A 210 9.72 -7.23 -0.05
N SER A 211 9.09 -7.78 0.99
CA SER A 211 8.10 -7.07 1.81
C SER A 211 8.76 -6.09 2.79
N ALA A 212 8.02 -5.03 3.12
CA ALA A 212 8.43 -4.13 4.19
C ALA A 212 7.91 -4.72 5.50
N ASP A 213 8.84 -5.12 6.35
CA ASP A 213 8.55 -5.82 7.60
C ASP A 213 9.03 -5.03 8.83
N TYR A 214 9.81 -3.96 8.63
CA TYR A 214 10.34 -3.13 9.70
C TYR A 214 9.97 -1.65 9.53
N CYS A 215 9.90 -0.90 10.63
CA CYS A 215 9.86 0.56 10.58
C CYS A 215 11.29 1.12 10.58
N SER A 216 11.46 2.42 10.38
CA SER A 216 12.80 3.05 10.34
C SER A 216 13.62 2.80 11.62
N LYS A 217 12.98 2.76 12.79
CA LYS A 217 13.66 2.52 14.07
C LYS A 217 14.11 1.08 14.29
N HIS A 218 13.49 0.13 13.60
CA HIS A 218 13.79 -1.29 13.72
C HIS A 218 14.34 -1.87 12.42
N ALA A 219 14.78 -1.00 11.50
CA ALA A 219 15.45 -1.43 10.29
C ALA A 219 16.77 -2.08 10.66
N LEU A 220 17.00 -3.31 10.18
CA LEU A 220 18.28 -3.98 10.33
C LEU A 220 19.29 -3.41 9.33
N GLU A 221 20.57 -3.68 9.57
CA GLU A 221 21.64 -3.28 8.66
C GLU A 221 21.35 -3.78 7.23
N GLY A 222 21.53 -2.89 6.24
CA GLY A 222 21.21 -3.15 4.84
C GLY A 222 19.73 -2.99 4.46
N MET A 223 18.80 -2.80 5.40
CA MET A 223 17.40 -2.54 5.06
C MET A 223 17.18 -1.10 4.60
N VAL A 224 16.32 -0.94 3.59
CA VAL A 224 16.01 0.34 2.95
C VAL A 224 14.51 0.60 2.98
N ASP A 225 14.10 1.87 2.91
CA ASP A 225 12.68 2.20 2.71
C ASP A 225 12.24 1.75 1.31
N ILE A 226 11.40 0.72 1.25
CA ILE A 226 10.88 0.12 0.00
C ILE A 226 9.43 0.54 -0.28
N LYS A 227 8.78 1.26 0.65
CA LYS A 227 7.40 1.74 0.46
C LYS A 227 7.36 3.15 -0.10
N SER A 228 8.31 3.98 0.29
CA SER A 228 8.42 5.32 -0.24
C SER A 228 8.96 5.33 -1.65
N ARG A 229 8.53 6.33 -2.43
CA ARG A 229 9.05 6.53 -3.78
C ARG A 229 10.51 6.96 -3.70
N ARG A 230 11.32 6.34 -4.55
CA ARG A 230 12.73 6.66 -4.74
C ARG A 230 12.92 7.55 -5.94
N CYS A 231 14.09 8.16 -6.01
CA CYS A 231 14.59 8.79 -7.20
C CYS A 231 14.49 7.81 -8.39
N ALA A 232 14.09 8.32 -9.56
CA ALA A 232 13.93 7.52 -10.78
C ALA A 232 15.28 7.09 -11.38
N HIS A 233 16.39 7.73 -10.96
CA HIS A 233 17.73 7.31 -11.33
C HIS A 233 18.02 5.88 -10.79
N PRO A 234 18.57 4.98 -11.62
CA PRO A 234 18.93 3.62 -11.20
C PRO A 234 19.77 3.63 -9.92
N GLU A 235 19.49 2.67 -9.03
CA GLU A 235 20.22 2.43 -7.77
C GLU A 235 20.22 3.60 -6.77
N CYS A 236 19.48 4.69 -7.06
CA CYS A 236 19.40 5.81 -6.15
C CYS A 236 18.34 5.60 -5.08
N ILE A 237 18.77 5.46 -3.82
CA ILE A 237 17.88 5.27 -2.66
C ILE A 237 17.35 6.58 -2.07
N THR A 238 17.78 7.73 -2.60
CA THR A 238 17.37 9.03 -2.05
C THR A 238 15.94 9.39 -2.47
N TYR A 239 15.25 10.13 -1.60
CA TYR A 239 13.89 10.59 -1.88
C TYR A 239 13.89 11.66 -2.98
N PRO A 240 12.96 11.59 -3.94
CA PRO A 240 12.87 12.59 -4.98
C PRO A 240 12.31 13.91 -4.42
N CYS A 241 12.93 15.01 -4.81
CA CYS A 241 12.45 16.38 -4.57
C CYS A 241 12.39 17.22 -5.86
N TYR A 242 13.01 16.77 -6.95
CA TYR A 242 13.05 17.43 -8.24
C TYR A 242 12.10 16.79 -9.24
N GLY A 243 11.42 17.60 -10.04
CA GLY A 243 10.50 17.16 -11.08
C GLY A 243 10.16 18.29 -12.05
N LYS A 244 9.29 17.99 -13.02
CA LYS A 244 8.75 19.01 -13.95
C LYS A 244 7.79 19.95 -13.23
N GLU A 245 7.67 21.18 -13.72
CA GLU A 245 6.72 22.16 -13.19
C GLU A 245 5.29 21.61 -13.15
N GLY A 246 4.58 21.85 -12.03
CA GLY A 246 3.24 21.29 -11.77
C GLY A 246 3.20 19.76 -11.60
N GLY A 247 4.32 19.07 -11.80
CA GLY A 247 4.46 17.64 -11.70
C GLY A 247 4.86 17.16 -10.30
N ARG A 248 4.96 15.84 -10.17
CA ARG A 248 5.52 15.20 -8.97
C ARG A 248 7.04 15.18 -9.03
N ALA A 249 7.68 15.13 -7.86
CA ALA A 249 9.10 14.86 -7.77
C ALA A 249 9.40 13.43 -8.27
N THR A 250 10.33 13.32 -9.20
CA THR A 250 10.83 12.06 -9.76
C THR A 250 12.30 11.84 -9.49
N HIS A 251 13.10 12.90 -9.32
CA HIS A 251 14.54 12.82 -9.10
C HIS A 251 14.94 13.46 -7.78
N CYS A 252 16.08 13.07 -7.22
CA CYS A 252 16.69 13.79 -6.11
C CYS A 252 17.50 15.00 -6.61
N ALA A 253 18.05 15.78 -5.70
CA ALA A 253 18.87 16.95 -6.05
C ALA A 253 20.11 16.59 -6.88
N GLN A 254 20.73 15.44 -6.61
CA GLN A 254 21.94 14.99 -7.32
C GLN A 254 21.64 14.47 -8.73
N HIS A 255 20.43 13.95 -8.95
CA HIS A 255 20.00 13.39 -10.24
C HIS A 255 18.99 14.30 -10.94
N ALA A 256 18.95 15.58 -10.60
CA ALA A 256 18.08 16.54 -11.26
C ALA A 256 18.58 16.78 -12.69
N GLU A 257 17.75 16.47 -13.68
CA GLU A 257 18.05 16.76 -15.08
C GLU A 257 17.87 18.26 -15.39
N ALA A 258 18.44 18.71 -16.51
CA ALA A 258 18.26 20.07 -16.98
C ALA A 258 16.78 20.43 -17.13
N GLY A 259 16.35 21.53 -16.50
CA GLY A 259 14.96 21.95 -16.46
C GLY A 259 14.09 21.32 -15.38
N MET A 260 14.63 20.41 -14.56
CA MET A 260 13.93 19.93 -13.36
C MET A 260 14.05 20.92 -12.21
N LEU A 261 12.98 21.03 -11.42
CA LEU A 261 12.82 22.00 -10.36
C LEU A 261 12.51 21.29 -9.05
N ASN A 262 12.91 21.86 -7.91
CA ASN A 262 12.47 21.35 -6.62
C ASN A 262 10.97 21.60 -6.44
N VAL A 263 10.15 20.56 -6.63
CA VAL A 263 8.69 20.64 -6.56
C VAL A 263 8.13 20.34 -5.17
N LYS A 264 8.99 20.06 -4.18
CA LYS A 264 8.56 19.91 -2.78
C LYS A 264 8.37 21.24 -2.07
N HIS A 265 9.13 22.26 -2.45
CA HIS A 265 8.95 23.61 -1.92
C HIS A 265 8.12 24.44 -2.90
N ARG A 266 7.15 25.21 -2.36
CA ARG A 266 6.44 26.20 -3.15
C ARG A 266 7.42 27.28 -3.61
N ARG A 267 7.19 27.82 -4.81
CA ARG A 267 7.99 28.87 -5.43
C ARG A 267 7.29 30.21 -5.31
N CYS A 268 8.08 31.28 -5.42
CA CYS A 268 7.59 32.64 -5.57
C CYS A 268 6.57 32.70 -6.73
N ALA A 269 5.43 33.36 -6.49
CA ALA A 269 4.34 33.48 -7.44
C ALA A 269 4.70 34.34 -8.66
N HIS A 270 5.73 35.20 -8.53
CA HIS A 270 6.31 35.89 -9.68
C HIS A 270 6.84 34.90 -10.72
N THR A 271 6.50 35.15 -11.98
CA THR A 271 6.88 34.32 -13.13
C THR A 271 8.39 34.12 -13.17
N GLU A 272 8.80 32.88 -13.49
CA GLU A 272 10.20 32.44 -13.59
C GLU A 272 11.05 32.59 -12.31
N CYS A 273 10.48 33.01 -11.17
CA CYS A 273 11.25 33.13 -9.94
C CYS A 273 11.47 31.78 -9.26
N MET A 274 12.73 31.38 -9.07
CA MET A 274 13.11 30.08 -8.47
C MET A 274 13.26 30.12 -6.94
N THR A 275 13.06 31.29 -6.34
CA THR A 275 13.26 31.47 -4.89
C THR A 275 12.06 30.99 -4.08
N ILE A 276 12.32 30.49 -2.87
CA ILE A 276 11.28 30.07 -1.94
C ILE A 276 10.58 31.34 -1.41
N PRO A 277 9.24 31.39 -1.41
CA PRO A 277 8.48 32.50 -0.84
C PRO A 277 8.76 32.67 0.65
N CYS A 278 8.96 33.91 1.08
CA CYS A 278 8.97 34.32 2.48
C CYS A 278 8.03 35.50 2.78
N TYR A 279 7.56 36.21 1.74
CA TYR A 279 6.66 37.35 1.84
C TYR A 279 5.23 36.98 1.47
N GLY A 280 4.27 37.60 2.14
CA GLY A 280 2.83 37.42 1.88
C GLY A 280 1.98 38.29 2.80
N GLN A 281 0.68 38.03 2.81
CA GLN A 281 -0.25 38.70 3.71
C GLN A 281 -0.15 38.14 5.14
N GLU A 282 -0.33 39.00 6.13
CA GLU A 282 -0.24 38.59 7.53
C GLU A 282 -1.30 37.54 7.88
N GLY A 283 -0.85 36.38 8.36
CA GLY A 283 -1.72 35.23 8.68
C GLY A 283 -1.77 34.18 7.59
N GLU A 284 -1.40 34.52 6.35
CA GLU A 284 -1.39 33.59 5.22
C GLU A 284 -0.04 32.89 4.99
N SER A 285 -0.03 31.95 4.04
CA SER A 285 1.21 31.32 3.57
C SER A 285 1.99 32.29 2.67
N PRO A 286 3.33 32.28 2.69
CA PRO A 286 4.11 33.16 1.83
C PRO A 286 3.89 32.80 0.36
N THR A 287 3.74 33.83 -0.47
CA THR A 287 3.49 33.72 -1.92
C THR A 287 4.64 34.30 -2.73
N HIS A 288 5.33 35.31 -2.23
CA HIS A 288 6.44 35.98 -2.93
C HIS A 288 7.75 35.86 -2.16
N CYS A 289 8.87 36.01 -2.86
CA CYS A 289 10.17 36.18 -2.20
C CYS A 289 10.42 37.65 -1.86
N ALA A 290 11.50 37.92 -1.14
CA ALA A 290 11.87 39.28 -0.75
C ALA A 290 12.04 40.24 -1.94
N GLN A 291 12.52 39.74 -3.09
CA GLN A 291 12.75 40.54 -4.30
C GLN A 291 11.45 40.84 -5.08
N HIS A 292 10.42 40.01 -4.91
CA HIS A 292 9.13 40.17 -5.57
C HIS A 292 8.01 40.49 -4.57
N ALA A 293 8.37 41.05 -3.42
CA ALA A 293 7.40 41.49 -2.43
C ALA A 293 6.63 42.70 -2.99
N GLU A 294 5.32 42.58 -3.11
CA GLU A 294 4.45 43.67 -3.53
C GLU A 294 4.17 44.63 -2.36
N GLU A 295 3.66 45.81 -2.66
CA GLU A 295 3.29 46.81 -1.65
C GLU A 295 2.29 46.22 -0.64
N GLY A 296 2.60 46.32 0.65
CA GLY A 296 1.80 45.73 1.74
C GLY A 296 2.14 44.28 2.10
N MET A 297 3.03 43.59 1.39
CA MET A 297 3.50 42.26 1.79
C MET A 297 4.53 42.35 2.93
N VAL A 298 4.46 41.42 3.87
CA VAL A 298 5.39 41.31 5.00
C VAL A 298 6.10 39.97 4.99
N ASP A 299 7.30 39.89 5.60
CA ASP A 299 7.97 38.59 5.80
C ASP A 299 7.16 37.76 6.83
N VAL A 300 6.38 36.81 6.32
CA VAL A 300 5.52 35.94 7.13
C VAL A 300 6.27 34.73 7.68
N GLN A 301 7.48 34.45 7.17
CA GLN A 301 8.33 33.34 7.60
C GLN A 301 9.21 33.75 8.79
N ASN A 302 9.81 34.95 8.72
CA ASN A 302 10.63 35.61 9.74
C ASN A 302 9.94 36.87 10.25
N ARG A 303 8.76 36.68 10.86
CA ARG A 303 7.97 37.78 11.41
C ARG A 303 8.77 38.65 12.36
N ARG A 304 8.51 39.95 12.35
CA ARG A 304 9.12 40.92 13.25
C ARG A 304 8.53 40.81 14.66
N CYS A 305 9.31 41.24 15.64
CA CYS A 305 8.87 41.37 17.02
C CYS A 305 7.65 42.32 17.09
N MET A 306 6.62 41.93 17.87
CA MET A 306 5.40 42.73 18.06
C MET A 306 5.61 44.01 18.88
N HIS A 307 6.77 44.16 19.53
CA HIS A 307 7.08 45.38 20.27
C HIS A 307 7.19 46.56 19.29
N PRO A 308 6.52 47.70 19.58
CA PRO A 308 6.58 48.90 18.73
C PRO A 308 8.03 49.28 18.39
N GLU A 309 8.26 49.68 17.14
CA GLU A 309 9.56 50.10 16.60
C GLU A 309 10.67 49.02 16.60
N CYS A 310 10.37 47.79 17.00
CA CYS A 310 11.35 46.72 16.98
C CYS A 310 11.49 46.10 15.59
N MET A 311 12.71 46.17 15.03
CA MET A 311 13.02 45.61 13.70
C MET A 311 13.55 44.17 13.75
N THR A 312 13.79 43.62 14.94
CA THR A 312 14.34 42.27 15.08
C THR A 312 13.28 41.19 14.86
N THR A 313 13.68 40.06 14.28
CA THR A 313 12.81 38.90 14.09
C THR A 313 12.34 38.32 15.42
N ALA A 314 11.05 37.98 15.47
CA ALA A 314 10.44 37.28 16.58
C ALA A 314 10.94 35.83 16.64
N THR A 315 11.47 35.44 17.80
CA THR A 315 12.00 34.10 18.11
C THR A 315 11.41 33.53 19.40
N TYR A 316 10.77 34.36 20.22
CA TYR A 316 10.22 34.05 21.54
C TYR A 316 8.70 34.11 21.54
N ALA A 317 8.07 33.17 22.25
CA ALA A 317 6.64 33.13 22.57
C ALA A 317 6.40 32.18 23.73
N LYS A 318 5.15 32.06 24.18
CA LYS A 318 4.74 30.98 25.09
C LYS A 318 4.87 29.63 24.39
N GLU A 319 5.01 28.56 25.17
CA GLU A 319 5.18 27.22 24.62
C GLU A 319 3.96 26.78 23.78
N GLY A 320 4.23 26.26 22.58
CA GLY A 320 3.19 25.89 21.62
C GLY A 320 2.70 27.04 20.72
N ASP A 321 2.98 28.29 21.09
CA ASP A 321 2.59 29.46 20.31
C ASP A 321 3.63 29.82 19.24
N ARG A 322 3.16 30.59 18.24
CA ARG A 322 4.01 31.14 17.19
C ARG A 322 4.85 32.28 17.76
N ALA A 323 6.13 32.38 17.37
CA ALA A 323 7.02 33.43 17.83
C ALA A 323 6.44 34.83 17.59
N THR A 324 6.39 35.65 18.64
CA THR A 324 5.83 37.00 18.64
C THR A 324 6.83 38.07 19.09
N HIS A 325 7.78 37.71 19.95
CA HIS A 325 8.76 38.64 20.51
C HIS A 325 10.17 38.24 20.13
N CYS A 326 11.11 39.18 20.12
CA CYS A 326 12.53 38.86 20.05
C CYS A 326 13.10 38.61 21.45
N ALA A 327 14.35 38.15 21.53
CA ALA A 327 15.00 37.89 22.81
C ALA A 327 15.00 39.10 23.76
N LYS A 328 15.10 40.33 23.23
CA LYS A 328 15.15 41.56 24.03
C LYS A 328 13.80 41.99 24.57
N HIS A 329 12.72 41.57 23.92
CA HIS A 329 11.35 41.91 24.29
C HIS A 329 10.57 40.67 24.73
N ALA A 330 11.28 39.60 25.10
CA ALA A 330 10.66 38.42 25.65
C ALA A 330 10.09 38.76 27.03
N GLU A 331 8.79 38.56 27.20
CA GLU A 331 8.12 38.72 28.50
C GLU A 331 8.41 37.52 29.41
N ASP A 332 8.13 37.67 30.70
CA ASP A 332 8.29 36.57 31.65
C ASP A 332 7.47 35.35 31.24
N GLY A 333 8.11 34.17 31.26
CA GLY A 333 7.53 32.92 30.76
C GLY A 333 7.58 32.72 29.23
N MET A 334 8.15 33.63 28.44
CA MET A 334 8.40 33.38 27.02
C MET A 334 9.70 32.60 26.79
N VAL A 335 9.66 31.69 25.83
CA VAL A 335 10.75 30.79 25.48
C VAL A 335 11.09 30.90 24.00
N ASN A 336 12.34 30.62 23.62
CA ASN A 336 12.69 30.54 22.20
C ASN A 336 11.95 29.34 21.57
N VAL A 337 11.04 29.61 20.64
CA VAL A 337 10.22 28.60 19.95
C VAL A 337 10.77 28.26 18.55
N LYS A 338 11.84 28.93 18.11
CA LYS A 338 12.51 28.67 16.82
C LYS A 338 13.69 27.69 16.96
N ASP A 339 14.38 27.69 18.09
CA ASP A 339 15.49 26.78 18.35
C ASP A 339 15.01 25.37 18.72
N ARG A 340 15.75 24.35 18.25
CA ARG A 340 15.55 22.97 18.71
C ARG A 340 15.89 22.86 20.19
N ARG A 341 15.12 22.09 20.94
CA ARG A 341 15.31 21.84 22.37
C ARG A 341 15.94 20.49 22.63
N CYS A 342 16.58 20.37 23.78
CA CYS A 342 17.01 19.08 24.29
C CYS A 342 15.80 18.12 24.37
N THR A 343 16.00 16.86 24.00
CA THR A 343 14.97 15.83 24.04
C THR A 343 14.62 15.36 25.45
N HIS A 344 15.41 15.75 26.46
CA HIS A 344 15.09 15.47 27.86
C HIS A 344 13.86 16.28 28.30
N PRO A 345 12.86 15.65 28.94
CA PRO A 345 11.68 16.35 29.44
C PRO A 345 12.04 17.56 30.30
N GLU A 346 11.34 18.68 30.10
CA GLU A 346 11.53 19.95 30.82
C GLU A 346 12.89 20.63 30.62
N CYS A 347 13.75 20.10 29.75
CA CYS A 347 15.05 20.70 29.47
C CYS A 347 14.95 21.79 28.38
N MET A 348 15.06 23.04 28.80
CA MET A 348 14.92 24.21 27.92
C MET A 348 16.23 24.63 27.24
N THR A 349 17.32 23.90 27.45
CA THR A 349 18.62 24.23 26.86
C THR A 349 18.71 23.71 25.43
N ARG A 350 19.41 24.47 24.58
CA ARG A 350 19.70 24.06 23.21
C ARG A 350 20.60 22.82 23.22
N PRO A 351 20.29 21.78 22.43
CA PRO A 351 21.11 20.61 22.39
C PRO A 351 22.43 20.89 21.67
N SER A 352 23.49 20.29 22.17
CA SER A 352 24.87 20.38 21.67
C SER A 352 25.52 19.01 21.47
N TYR A 353 24.92 17.94 21.99
CA TYR A 353 25.39 16.56 21.93
C TYR A 353 24.37 15.71 21.19
N GLY A 354 24.86 14.74 20.42
CA GLY A 354 24.04 13.79 19.64
C GLY A 354 24.92 12.67 19.12
N GLU A 355 24.31 11.68 18.46
CA GLU A 355 25.05 10.56 17.88
C GLU A 355 25.89 11.01 16.66
N GLU A 356 26.99 10.30 16.43
CA GLU A 356 27.93 10.59 15.34
C GLU A 356 27.21 10.51 13.99
N GLY A 357 27.27 11.59 13.19
CA GLY A 357 26.52 11.73 11.94
C GLY A 357 25.05 12.16 12.08
N GLY A 358 24.54 12.33 13.30
CA GLY A 358 23.20 12.82 13.61
C GLY A 358 23.13 14.31 13.97
N SER A 359 21.91 14.83 14.17
CA SER A 359 21.71 16.18 14.74
C SER A 359 21.78 16.14 16.27
N ALA A 360 22.31 17.20 16.90
CA ALA A 360 22.32 17.31 18.35
C ALA A 360 20.89 17.21 18.95
N THR A 361 20.73 16.30 19.92
CA THR A 361 19.46 16.00 20.60
C THR A 361 19.52 16.29 22.10
N HIS A 362 20.70 16.27 22.71
CA HIS A 362 20.89 16.48 24.15
C HIS A 362 21.81 17.67 24.45
N CYS A 363 21.65 18.32 25.60
CA CYS A 363 22.51 19.42 26.04
C CYS A 363 23.66 18.89 26.90
N ALA A 364 24.61 19.73 27.32
CA ALA A 364 25.73 19.28 28.15
C ALA A 364 25.34 18.63 29.50
N LYS A 365 24.10 18.83 29.97
CA LYS A 365 23.63 18.33 31.26
C LYS A 365 22.97 16.94 31.17
N HIS A 366 22.63 16.47 29.98
CA HIS A 366 21.92 15.21 29.73
C HIS A 366 22.65 14.43 28.64
#